data_AF-M0FSI3-F1
#
_entry.id   AF-M0FSI3-F1
#
_cell.length_a   1.000
_cell.length_b   1.000
_cell.length_c   1.000
_cell.angle_alpha   90.00
_cell.angle_beta   90.00
_cell.angle_gamma   90.00
#
_symmetry.space_group_name_H-M   'P 1'
#
loop_
_entity.id
_entity.type
_entity.pdbx_description
1 polymer ?
#
loop_
_entity_poly.entity_id
_entity_poly.type
_entity_poly.pdbx_seq_one_letter_code
_entity_poly.pdbx_strand_id
1 'polypeptide(L)'
;MSIAKMKRVIMDTNYWIALKKNPDLFKEFYEVCSSNNVKVYFSYGNFIDLVKAEEQDLMSKIIAAIADYCLPPTPTSGNEYRISDNPLSLIPDDDFRRFAVQQTQGIGMVETLQYIFRSSNWEPVDEFYNGIEEYRDLIHEYGYENLKGLAFKDHLEKQEDSEKLVLHQHELDIVKYVKGEVYLQRFQVMDSNEKPDANDIADLEICTQALLSDCNMLLLESKWINLELIDRVVENIEEGIKPETFDDFDRVISELKTESM
;
A
#
# COMPACT_ATOMS: atom_id res chain seq x y z
N MET A 1 -22.33 -4.66 -26.33
CA MET A 1 -21.42 -3.61 -25.82
C MET A 1 -20.91 -4.10 -24.49
N SER A 2 -19.63 -4.46 -24.41
CA SER A 2 -18.96 -4.71 -23.14
C SER A 2 -18.87 -3.36 -22.41
N ILE A 3 -19.31 -3.29 -21.17
CA ILE A 3 -18.99 -2.15 -20.31
C ILE A 3 -17.50 -2.32 -19.99
N ALA A 4 -16.64 -1.44 -20.51
CA ALA A 4 -15.22 -1.46 -20.18
C ALA A 4 -15.07 -1.45 -18.65
N LYS A 5 -14.27 -2.36 -18.10
CA LYS A 5 -14.17 -2.54 -16.65
C LYS A 5 -13.27 -1.43 -16.12
N MET A 6 -13.72 -0.69 -15.12
CA MET A 6 -12.89 0.32 -14.48
C MET A 6 -11.60 -0.32 -13.94
N LYS A 7 -10.45 0.14 -14.42
CA LYS A 7 -9.12 -0.25 -13.93
C LYS A 7 -8.71 0.70 -12.82
N ARG A 8 -8.25 0.13 -11.71
CA ARG A 8 -7.76 0.87 -10.56
C ARG A 8 -6.36 0.38 -10.28
N VAL A 9 -5.42 1.28 -10.48
CA VAL A 9 -4.00 0.99 -10.55
C VAL A 9 -3.31 1.56 -9.33
N ILE A 10 -2.62 0.70 -8.60
CA ILE A 10 -1.61 1.10 -7.60
C ILE A 10 -0.26 0.68 -8.15
N MET A 11 0.74 1.53 -7.93
CA MET A 11 2.11 1.25 -8.35
C MET A 11 3.07 1.40 -7.19
N ASP A 12 4.02 0.49 -7.10
CA ASP A 12 5.23 0.61 -6.30
C ASP A 12 6.01 1.90 -6.62
N THR A 13 6.74 2.40 -5.63
CA THR A 13 7.52 3.64 -5.69
C THR A 13 8.54 3.62 -6.82
N ASN A 14 9.13 2.47 -7.12
CA ASN A 14 10.09 2.33 -8.22
C ASN A 14 9.49 2.75 -9.59
N TYR A 15 8.20 2.50 -9.83
CA TYR A 15 7.49 2.90 -11.05
C TYR A 15 7.22 4.40 -11.10
N TRP A 16 6.89 5.02 -9.95
CA TRP A 16 6.83 6.48 -9.86
C TRP A 16 8.18 7.11 -10.20
N ILE A 17 9.28 6.54 -9.69
CA ILE A 17 10.65 6.97 -10.01
C ILE A 17 10.96 6.73 -11.50
N ALA A 18 10.50 5.65 -12.10
CA ALA A 18 10.68 5.37 -13.52
C ALA A 18 10.02 6.44 -14.40
N LEU A 19 8.78 6.83 -14.08
CA LEU A 19 8.07 7.93 -14.76
C LEU A 19 8.84 9.25 -14.65
N LYS A 20 9.40 9.54 -13.47
CA LYS A 20 10.24 10.72 -13.26
C LYS A 20 11.51 10.72 -14.11
N LYS A 21 12.17 9.57 -14.23
CA LYS A 21 13.44 9.42 -14.97
C LYS A 21 13.25 9.34 -16.49
N ASN A 22 12.06 8.98 -16.97
CA ASN A 22 11.77 8.77 -18.38
C ASN A 22 10.53 9.57 -18.84
N PRO A 23 10.72 10.77 -19.40
CA PRO A 23 9.61 11.62 -19.86
C PRO A 23 8.74 11.01 -20.95
N ASP A 24 9.30 10.16 -21.83
CA ASP A 24 8.54 9.50 -22.88
C ASP A 24 7.60 8.43 -22.29
N LEU A 25 8.10 7.65 -21.33
CA LEU A 25 7.28 6.72 -20.55
C LEU A 25 6.19 7.44 -19.76
N PHE A 26 6.52 8.57 -19.13
CA PHE A 26 5.53 9.37 -18.43
C PHE A 26 4.43 9.87 -19.36
N LYS A 27 4.81 10.39 -20.54
CA LYS A 27 3.85 10.86 -21.53
C LYS A 27 2.91 9.73 -21.98
N GLU A 28 3.47 8.58 -22.29
CA GLU A 28 2.69 7.41 -22.72
C GLU A 28 1.73 6.93 -21.62
N PHE A 29 2.22 6.81 -20.38
CA PHE A 29 1.38 6.41 -19.26
C PHE A 29 0.28 7.45 -18.96
N TYR A 30 0.62 8.74 -19.00
CA TYR A 30 -0.34 9.84 -18.83
C TYR A 30 -1.46 9.78 -19.88
N GLU A 31 -1.12 9.56 -21.16
CA GLU A 31 -2.10 9.44 -22.24
C GLU A 31 -3.09 8.29 -22.01
N VAL A 32 -2.60 7.16 -21.49
CA VAL A 32 -3.42 5.98 -21.20
C VAL A 32 -4.30 6.18 -19.95
N CYS A 33 -3.74 6.75 -18.89
CA CYS A 33 -4.46 7.05 -17.64
C CYS A 33 -5.46 8.20 -17.77
N SER A 34 -5.33 9.06 -18.79
CA SER A 34 -6.30 10.13 -19.08
C SER A 34 -7.66 9.61 -19.58
N SER A 35 -7.80 8.30 -19.78
CA SER A 35 -9.07 7.67 -20.14
C SER A 35 -10.03 7.56 -18.95
N ASN A 36 -11.35 7.67 -19.19
CA ASN A 36 -12.36 7.60 -18.12
C ASN A 36 -12.45 6.24 -17.39
N ASN A 37 -11.80 5.21 -17.94
CA ASN A 37 -11.86 3.84 -17.41
C ASN A 37 -10.64 3.49 -16.55
N VAL A 38 -9.69 4.40 -16.37
CA VAL A 38 -8.51 4.18 -15.54
C VAL A 38 -8.55 5.14 -14.35
N LYS A 39 -8.25 4.61 -13.17
CA LYS A 39 -8.06 5.36 -11.94
C LYS A 39 -6.72 5.00 -11.33
N VAL A 40 -5.89 5.99 -11.10
CA VAL A 40 -4.56 5.79 -10.49
C VAL A 40 -4.62 6.22 -9.03
N TYR A 41 -4.19 5.33 -8.15
CA TYR A 41 -4.14 5.55 -6.71
C TYR A 41 -2.70 5.79 -6.28
N PHE A 42 -2.47 6.86 -5.54
CA PHE A 42 -1.20 7.19 -4.91
C PHE A 42 -1.23 6.79 -3.45
N SER A 43 -0.41 5.81 -3.07
CA SER A 43 -0.47 5.18 -1.75
C SER A 43 0.30 5.98 -0.69
N TYR A 44 -0.07 5.79 0.59
CA TYR A 44 0.74 6.31 1.69
C TYR A 44 2.13 5.67 1.72
N GLY A 45 2.23 4.38 1.35
CA GLY A 45 3.52 3.70 1.17
C GLY A 45 4.42 4.43 0.17
N ASN A 46 3.88 4.82 -0.99
CA ASN A 46 4.62 5.63 -1.95
C ASN A 46 5.03 6.99 -1.37
N PHE A 47 4.13 7.62 -0.61
CA PHE A 47 4.43 8.90 0.02
C PHE A 47 5.61 8.82 0.99
N ILE A 48 5.61 7.85 1.92
CA ILE A 48 6.67 7.70 2.93
C ILE A 48 8.02 7.32 2.33
N ASP A 49 8.01 6.68 1.16
CA ASP A 49 9.24 6.37 0.47
C ASP A 49 9.75 7.59 -0.33
N LEU A 50 8.87 8.25 -1.07
CA LEU A 50 9.21 9.41 -1.90
C LEU A 50 9.60 10.66 -1.10
N VAL A 51 9.15 10.83 0.15
CA VAL A 51 9.65 11.93 1.00
C VAL A 51 11.15 11.85 1.26
N LYS A 52 11.75 10.66 1.16
CA LYS A 52 13.20 10.45 1.32
C LYS A 52 13.97 10.67 0.02
N ALA A 53 13.28 10.76 -1.11
CA ALA A 53 13.88 10.90 -2.42
C ALA A 53 14.20 12.37 -2.76
N GLU A 54 15.20 12.56 -3.62
CA GLU A 54 15.55 13.88 -4.16
C GLU A 54 14.54 14.35 -5.24
N GLU A 55 14.43 15.67 -5.40
CA GLU A 55 13.60 16.36 -6.41
C GLU A 55 12.07 16.12 -6.29
N GLN A 56 11.57 16.22 -5.06
CA GLN A 56 10.14 16.13 -4.71
C GLN A 56 9.24 17.05 -5.57
N ASP A 57 9.74 18.21 -6.01
CA ASP A 57 8.97 19.15 -6.84
C ASP A 57 8.53 18.59 -8.18
N LEU A 58 9.41 17.82 -8.84
CA LEU A 58 9.09 17.17 -10.11
C LEU A 58 8.14 16.00 -9.85
N MET A 59 8.37 15.24 -8.79
CA MET A 59 7.51 14.13 -8.40
C MET A 59 6.09 14.60 -8.09
N SER A 60 5.90 15.71 -7.36
CA SER A 60 4.59 16.32 -7.11
C SER A 60 3.83 16.66 -8.39
N LYS A 61 4.52 17.11 -9.44
CA LYS A 61 3.90 17.40 -10.74
C LYS A 61 3.44 16.13 -11.44
N ILE A 62 4.25 15.08 -11.39
CA ILE A 62 3.91 13.77 -11.96
C ILE A 62 2.69 13.21 -11.24
N ILE A 63 2.74 13.12 -9.90
CA ILE A 63 1.63 12.61 -9.08
C ILE A 63 0.35 13.42 -9.35
N ALA A 64 0.41 14.74 -9.30
CA ALA A 64 -0.77 15.59 -9.55
C ALA A 64 -1.36 15.44 -10.97
N ALA A 65 -0.54 15.02 -11.94
CA ALA A 65 -0.98 14.86 -13.33
C ALA A 65 -1.69 13.52 -13.57
N ILE A 66 -1.34 12.45 -12.84
CA ILE A 66 -1.87 11.10 -13.09
C ILE A 66 -2.70 10.51 -11.95
N ALA A 67 -2.43 10.85 -10.69
CA ALA A 67 -3.14 10.27 -9.56
C ALA A 67 -4.55 10.89 -9.43
N ASP A 68 -5.57 10.03 -9.44
CA ASP A 68 -6.95 10.43 -9.19
C ASP A 68 -7.25 10.51 -7.69
N TYR A 69 -6.67 9.60 -6.92
CA TYR A 69 -6.92 9.48 -5.49
C TYR A 69 -5.63 9.18 -4.72
N CYS A 70 -5.62 9.64 -3.48
CA CYS A 70 -4.64 9.31 -2.45
C CYS A 70 -5.23 8.27 -1.50
N LEU A 71 -4.40 7.30 -1.12
CA LEU A 71 -4.75 6.29 -0.15
C LEU A 71 -4.08 6.66 1.20
N PRO A 72 -4.85 7.13 2.20
CA PRO A 72 -4.33 7.56 3.50
C PRO A 72 -3.73 6.38 4.29
N PRO A 73 -2.96 6.65 5.35
CA PRO A 73 -2.37 5.61 6.21
C PRO A 73 -3.41 4.58 6.65
N THR A 74 -3.05 3.29 6.59
CA THR A 74 -3.93 2.21 7.02
C THR A 74 -4.27 2.33 8.51
N PRO A 75 -5.55 2.46 8.89
CA PRO A 75 -5.96 2.58 10.28
C PRO A 75 -5.44 1.43 11.15
N THR A 76 -5.10 1.73 12.41
CA THR A 76 -4.69 0.71 13.39
C THR A 76 -5.87 0.13 14.16
N SER A 77 -6.95 0.90 14.32
CA SER A 77 -8.24 0.47 14.86
C SER A 77 -9.17 0.15 13.70
N GLY A 78 -9.56 -1.12 13.57
CA GLY A 78 -10.35 -1.66 12.46
C GLY A 78 -11.60 -0.84 12.12
N ASN A 79 -11.45 0.03 11.12
CA ASN A 79 -12.45 0.97 10.61
C ASN A 79 -12.42 0.88 9.08
N GLU A 80 -13.49 1.32 8.42
CA GLU A 80 -13.52 1.41 6.94
C GLU A 80 -12.29 2.12 6.38
N TYR A 81 -11.67 1.47 5.38
CA TYR A 81 -10.54 2.03 4.67
C TYR A 81 -11.00 3.18 3.77
N ARG A 82 -10.33 4.33 3.88
CA ARG A 82 -10.74 5.56 3.18
C ARG A 82 -9.97 5.73 1.89
N ILE A 83 -10.62 6.25 0.85
CA ILE A 83 -10.00 6.72 -0.38
C ILE A 83 -10.31 8.22 -0.48
N SER A 84 -9.30 9.05 -0.78
CA SER A 84 -9.45 10.51 -0.78
C SER A 84 -8.93 11.13 -2.06
N ASP A 85 -9.61 12.15 -2.57
CA ASP A 85 -9.11 13.01 -3.66
C ASP A 85 -8.20 14.14 -3.15
N ASN A 86 -7.95 14.21 -1.84
CA ASN A 86 -7.18 15.27 -1.21
C ASN A 86 -5.82 14.72 -0.71
N PRO A 87 -4.68 15.24 -1.20
CA PRO A 87 -3.35 14.77 -0.80
C PRO A 87 -3.05 15.03 0.68
N LEU A 88 -3.76 15.95 1.34
CA LEU A 88 -3.61 16.17 2.78
C LEU A 88 -4.07 14.96 3.60
N SER A 89 -4.86 14.05 3.02
CA SER A 89 -5.25 12.78 3.67
C SER A 89 -4.06 11.87 3.94
N LEU A 90 -2.95 12.03 3.20
CA LEU A 90 -1.70 11.30 3.41
C LEU A 90 -1.03 11.66 4.73
N ILE A 91 -1.39 12.79 5.34
CA ILE A 91 -0.83 13.22 6.63
C ILE A 91 -1.41 12.37 7.77
N PRO A 92 -0.61 11.53 8.46
CA PRO A 92 -1.12 10.69 9.55
C PRO A 92 -1.50 11.51 10.79
N ASP A 93 -0.75 12.58 11.08
CA ASP A 93 -0.95 13.41 12.26
C ASP A 93 -2.09 14.43 12.05
N ASP A 94 -3.18 14.29 12.81
CA ASP A 94 -4.38 15.13 12.66
C ASP A 94 -4.11 16.61 12.96
N ASP A 95 -3.21 16.93 13.90
CA ASP A 95 -2.86 18.32 14.23
C ASP A 95 -2.08 18.98 13.09
N PHE A 96 -1.08 18.28 12.58
CA PHE A 96 -0.30 18.70 11.43
C PHE A 96 -1.16 18.76 10.16
N ARG A 97 -2.09 17.83 9.97
CA ARG A 97 -3.05 17.86 8.86
C ARG A 97 -3.91 19.12 8.91
N ARG A 98 -4.47 19.46 10.08
CA ARG A 98 -5.24 20.70 10.27
C ARG A 98 -4.41 21.95 9.99
N PHE A 99 -3.14 21.95 10.41
CA PHE A 99 -2.23 23.05 10.13
C PHE A 99 -1.93 23.17 8.62
N ALA A 100 -1.63 22.06 7.95
CA ALA A 100 -1.36 22.01 6.52
C ALA A 100 -2.55 22.48 5.67
N VAL A 101 -3.79 22.16 6.07
CA VAL A 101 -5.02 22.67 5.43
C VAL A 101 -5.02 24.21 5.38
N GLN A 102 -4.60 24.87 6.47
CA GLN A 102 -4.55 26.33 6.53
C GLN A 102 -3.44 26.90 5.63
N GLN A 103 -2.28 26.23 5.57
CA GLN A 103 -1.14 26.69 4.76
C GLN A 103 -1.34 26.48 3.26
N THR A 104 -2.16 25.51 2.88
CA THR A 104 -2.36 25.10 1.48
C THR A 104 -3.69 25.57 0.89
N GLN A 105 -4.38 26.45 1.60
CA GLN A 105 -5.68 26.97 1.16
C GLN A 105 -5.52 27.77 -0.15
N GLY A 106 -6.07 27.22 -1.25
CA GLY A 106 -6.17 27.91 -2.54
C GLY A 106 -4.93 27.85 -3.43
N ILE A 107 -3.89 27.08 -3.08
CA ILE A 107 -2.63 27.05 -3.86
C ILE A 107 -2.56 25.94 -4.92
N GLY A 108 -3.51 25.00 -4.98
CA GLY A 108 -3.57 23.95 -6.02
C GLY A 108 -2.94 22.61 -5.60
N MET A 109 -3.20 21.54 -6.36
CA MET A 109 -2.78 20.17 -6.03
C MET A 109 -1.24 20.02 -6.00
N VAL A 110 -0.55 20.57 -7.00
CA VAL A 110 0.91 20.48 -7.13
C VAL A 110 1.60 21.15 -5.95
N GLU A 111 1.17 22.36 -5.63
CA GLU A 111 1.72 23.18 -4.56
C GLU A 111 1.42 22.56 -3.18
N THR A 112 0.23 21.99 -3.00
CA THR A 112 -0.12 21.23 -1.79
C THR A 112 0.78 19.99 -1.64
N LEU A 113 1.00 19.22 -2.72
CA LEU A 113 1.92 18.07 -2.69
C LEU A 113 3.35 18.50 -2.35
N GLN A 114 3.86 19.55 -3.00
CA GLN A 114 5.17 20.12 -2.68
C GLN A 114 5.28 20.56 -1.22
N TYR A 115 4.22 21.20 -0.69
CA TYR A 115 4.19 21.58 0.71
C TYR A 115 4.31 20.37 1.63
N ILE A 116 3.49 19.32 1.42
CA ILE A 116 3.52 18.15 2.30
C ILE A 116 4.83 17.38 2.16
N PHE A 117 5.39 17.21 0.96
CA PHE A 117 6.66 16.53 0.77
C PHE A 117 7.80 17.23 1.52
N ARG A 118 7.90 18.56 1.40
CA ARG A 118 8.95 19.36 2.06
C ARG A 118 8.77 19.48 3.57
N SER A 119 7.53 19.37 4.05
CA SER A 119 7.21 19.52 5.47
C SER A 119 7.18 18.19 6.21
N SER A 120 7.33 17.07 5.49
CA SER A 120 7.28 15.73 6.07
C SER A 120 8.68 15.24 6.36
N ASN A 121 8.89 14.79 7.58
CA ASN A 121 10.07 14.02 8.00
C ASN A 121 9.61 12.69 8.62
N TRP A 122 8.58 12.07 8.02
CA TRP A 122 7.97 10.86 8.57
C TRP A 122 8.87 9.67 8.27
N GLU A 123 9.71 9.34 9.23
CA GLU A 123 10.43 8.08 9.26
C GLU A 123 9.50 7.00 9.84
N PRO A 124 9.56 5.76 9.34
CA PRO A 124 9.00 4.63 10.08
C PRO A 124 9.67 4.62 11.47
N VAL A 125 8.87 4.54 12.53
CA VAL A 125 9.38 4.62 13.91
C VAL A 125 10.37 3.48 14.19
N ASP A 126 11.48 3.78 14.88
CA ASP A 126 12.53 2.82 15.25
C ASP A 126 12.02 1.53 15.92
N GLU A 127 10.94 1.66 16.70
CA GLU A 127 10.25 0.56 17.38
C GLU A 127 9.71 -0.50 16.39
N PHE A 128 9.40 -0.10 15.16
CA PHE A 128 8.91 -1.00 14.13
C PHE A 128 10.00 -1.92 13.58
N TYR A 129 11.21 -1.40 13.35
CA TYR A 129 12.33 -2.21 12.83
C TYR A 129 12.77 -3.27 13.83
N ASN A 130 12.83 -2.92 15.12
CA ASN A 130 13.15 -3.87 16.19
C ASN A 130 12.07 -4.96 16.31
N GLY A 131 10.81 -4.60 16.07
CA GLY A 131 9.71 -5.54 16.08
C GLY A 131 9.78 -6.57 14.95
N ILE A 132 10.15 -6.17 13.72
CA ILE A 132 10.18 -7.10 12.57
C ILE A 132 11.17 -8.25 12.78
N GLU A 133 12.40 -7.94 13.22
CA GLU A 133 13.41 -8.98 13.47
C GLU A 133 12.94 -9.94 14.58
N GLU A 134 12.38 -9.40 15.67
CA GLU A 134 11.80 -10.19 16.75
C GLU A 134 10.66 -11.09 16.27
N TYR A 135 9.69 -10.55 15.52
CA TYR A 135 8.57 -11.33 15.00
C TYR A 135 9.00 -12.41 13.99
N ARG A 136 9.99 -12.13 13.13
CA ARG A 136 10.57 -13.14 12.24
C ARG A 136 11.21 -14.29 13.03
N ASP A 137 12.05 -13.96 14.01
CA ASP A 137 12.76 -14.96 14.80
C ASP A 137 11.79 -15.82 15.59
N LEU A 138 10.73 -15.19 16.14
CA LEU A 138 9.63 -15.91 16.75
C LEU A 138 8.94 -16.84 15.74
N ILE A 139 8.77 -16.47 14.46
CA ILE A 139 8.09 -17.33 13.46
C ILE A 139 8.96 -18.55 13.15
N HIS A 140 10.26 -18.35 13.03
CA HIS A 140 11.19 -19.47 12.85
C HIS A 140 11.23 -20.40 14.07
N GLU A 141 11.11 -19.87 15.29
CA GLU A 141 11.17 -20.65 16.52
C GLU A 141 9.85 -21.35 16.86
N TYR A 142 8.73 -20.63 16.77
CA TYR A 142 7.42 -21.08 17.24
C TYR A 142 6.44 -21.42 16.12
N GLY A 143 6.73 -21.08 14.88
CA GLY A 143 5.87 -21.32 13.73
C GLY A 143 4.78 -20.26 13.55
N TYR A 144 4.35 -20.11 12.29
CA TYR A 144 3.40 -19.09 11.84
C TYR A 144 2.08 -19.07 12.64
N GLU A 145 1.45 -20.23 12.88
CA GLU A 145 0.16 -20.30 13.59
C GLU A 145 0.23 -19.76 15.04
N ASN A 146 1.36 -19.98 15.72
CA ASN A 146 1.53 -19.49 17.09
C ASN A 146 1.69 -17.96 17.12
N LEU A 147 2.35 -17.37 16.12
CA LEU A 147 2.47 -15.91 16.01
C LEU A 147 1.26 -15.23 15.45
N LYS A 148 0.49 -15.89 14.60
CA LYS A 148 -0.85 -15.44 14.28
C LYS A 148 -1.68 -15.29 15.56
N GLY A 149 -1.56 -16.25 16.50
CA GLY A 149 -2.14 -16.14 17.84
C GLY A 149 -1.63 -14.94 18.66
N LEU A 150 -0.35 -14.54 18.50
CA LEU A 150 0.19 -13.35 19.17
C LEU A 150 -0.30 -12.04 18.51
N ALA A 151 -0.26 -11.97 17.19
CA ALA A 151 -0.66 -10.81 16.40
C ALA A 151 -2.15 -10.47 16.56
N PHE A 152 -2.99 -11.50 16.76
CA PHE A 152 -4.42 -11.36 16.98
C PHE A 152 -4.85 -11.78 18.39
N LYS A 153 -3.97 -11.65 19.38
CA LYS A 153 -4.18 -12.14 20.76
C LYS A 153 -5.50 -11.68 21.39
N ASP A 154 -5.88 -10.43 21.15
CA ASP A 154 -7.11 -9.84 21.71
C ASP A 154 -8.40 -10.37 21.05
N HIS A 155 -8.26 -11.21 20.01
CA HIS A 155 -9.35 -11.80 19.24
C HIS A 155 -9.36 -13.34 19.33
N LEU A 156 -8.58 -13.90 20.25
CA LEU A 156 -8.56 -15.32 20.51
C LEU A 156 -9.69 -15.72 21.45
N GLU A 157 -10.54 -16.64 21.01
CA GLU A 157 -11.62 -17.18 21.82
C GLU A 157 -11.28 -18.57 22.35
N LYS A 158 -11.72 -18.86 23.57
CA LYS A 158 -11.56 -20.19 24.14
C LYS A 158 -12.61 -21.12 23.54
N GLN A 159 -12.17 -22.20 22.90
CA GLN A 159 -13.09 -23.20 22.40
C GLN A 159 -13.82 -23.90 23.56
N GLU A 160 -15.14 -24.12 23.43
CA GLU A 160 -15.91 -24.88 24.43
C GLU A 160 -15.23 -26.24 24.67
N ASP A 161 -15.00 -26.55 25.94
CA ASP A 161 -14.34 -27.77 26.44
C ASP A 161 -12.85 -27.99 26.07
N SER A 162 -12.12 -26.95 25.69
CA SER A 162 -10.69 -27.03 25.39
C SER A 162 -9.87 -25.91 26.05
N GLU A 163 -8.59 -26.15 26.33
CA GLU A 163 -7.64 -25.08 26.67
C GLU A 163 -7.11 -24.36 25.42
N LYS A 164 -7.48 -24.82 24.22
CA LYS A 164 -7.06 -24.20 22.97
C LYS A 164 -7.81 -22.88 22.75
N LEU A 165 -7.04 -21.89 22.36
CA LEU A 165 -7.51 -20.62 21.82
C LEU A 165 -7.65 -20.75 20.30
N VAL A 166 -8.74 -20.22 19.77
CA VAL A 166 -9.07 -20.25 18.33
C VAL A 166 -9.26 -18.82 17.84
N LEU A 167 -8.72 -18.53 16.65
CA LEU A 167 -8.93 -17.27 15.97
C LEU A 167 -10.07 -17.42 14.96
N HIS A 168 -11.19 -16.73 15.22
CA HIS A 168 -12.31 -16.65 14.30
C HIS A 168 -12.02 -15.58 13.24
N GLN A 169 -11.24 -15.93 12.21
CA GLN A 169 -10.72 -14.96 11.23
C GLN A 169 -11.83 -14.16 10.51
N HIS A 170 -12.99 -14.77 10.28
CA HIS A 170 -14.15 -14.13 9.64
C HIS A 170 -14.86 -13.09 10.54
N GLU A 171 -14.56 -13.06 11.84
CA GLU A 171 -15.09 -12.09 12.79
C GLU A 171 -14.13 -10.91 13.01
N LEU A 172 -12.93 -10.98 12.44
CA LEU A 172 -11.98 -9.88 12.46
C LEU A 172 -12.41 -8.78 11.49
N ASP A 173 -12.19 -7.54 11.91
CA ASP A 173 -12.24 -6.42 10.98
C ASP A 173 -11.21 -6.63 9.86
N ILE A 174 -11.66 -6.44 8.61
CA ILE A 174 -10.86 -6.74 7.42
C ILE A 174 -9.58 -5.91 7.33
N VAL A 175 -9.60 -4.65 7.80
CA VAL A 175 -8.42 -3.78 7.81
C VAL A 175 -7.38 -4.32 8.77
N LYS A 176 -7.80 -4.70 9.98
CA LYS A 176 -6.92 -5.37 10.95
C LYS A 176 -6.37 -6.69 10.43
N TYR A 177 -7.22 -7.50 9.81
CA TYR A 177 -6.84 -8.80 9.27
C TYR A 177 -5.79 -8.68 8.18
N VAL A 178 -6.10 -7.95 7.10
CA VAL A 178 -5.22 -7.79 5.94
C VAL A 178 -3.88 -7.21 6.35
N LYS A 179 -3.88 -6.15 7.19
CA LYS A 179 -2.64 -5.57 7.69
C LYS A 179 -1.83 -6.63 8.44
N GLY A 180 -2.40 -7.30 9.43
CA GLY A 180 -1.69 -8.33 10.21
C GLY A 180 -1.14 -9.46 9.33
N GLU A 181 -1.94 -9.96 8.40
CA GLU A 181 -1.56 -11.05 7.50
C GLU A 181 -0.45 -10.67 6.53
N VAL A 182 -0.48 -9.48 5.93
CA VAL A 182 0.59 -8.99 5.05
C VAL A 182 1.94 -9.01 5.78
N TYR A 183 1.98 -8.55 7.03
CA TYR A 183 3.21 -8.58 7.83
C TYR A 183 3.62 -10.01 8.22
N LEU A 184 2.69 -10.84 8.72
CA LEU A 184 2.98 -12.22 9.12
C LEU A 184 3.51 -13.07 7.96
N GLN A 185 2.88 -12.95 6.78
CA GLN A 185 3.29 -13.67 5.58
C GLN A 185 4.67 -13.20 5.11
N ARG A 186 4.99 -11.90 5.22
CA ARG A 186 6.33 -11.41 4.94
C ARG A 186 7.37 -11.97 5.90
N PHE A 187 7.07 -11.98 7.20
CA PHE A 187 7.99 -12.51 8.22
C PHE A 187 8.26 -14.00 8.04
N GLN A 188 7.26 -14.77 7.57
CA GLN A 188 7.39 -16.21 7.30
C GLN A 188 8.41 -16.55 6.21
N VAL A 189 8.62 -15.66 5.23
CA VAL A 189 9.51 -15.89 4.09
C VAL A 189 10.80 -15.08 4.16
N MET A 190 11.01 -14.35 5.25
CA MET A 190 12.18 -13.52 5.46
C MET A 190 13.37 -14.39 5.89
N ASP A 191 14.52 -14.22 5.21
CA ASP A 191 15.73 -14.93 5.61
C ASP A 191 16.16 -14.49 7.02
N SER A 192 16.73 -15.42 7.79
CA SER A 192 17.17 -15.15 9.18
C SER A 192 18.25 -14.07 9.29
N ASN A 193 18.95 -13.77 8.20
CA ASN A 193 19.99 -12.73 8.13
C ASN A 193 19.54 -11.49 7.36
N GLU A 194 18.32 -11.48 6.82
CA GLU A 194 17.76 -10.33 6.14
C GLU A 194 17.51 -9.22 7.17
N LYS A 195 17.86 -7.98 6.82
CA LYS A 195 17.56 -6.82 7.65
C LYS A 195 16.47 -6.02 6.94
N PRO A 196 15.28 -5.90 7.53
CA PRO A 196 14.22 -5.10 6.93
C PRO A 196 14.68 -3.64 6.88
N ASP A 197 14.43 -2.98 5.76
CA ASP A 197 14.66 -1.56 5.64
C ASP A 197 13.36 -0.75 5.60
N ALA A 198 13.51 0.56 5.48
CA ALA A 198 12.39 1.48 5.48
C ALA A 198 11.54 1.38 4.20
N ASN A 199 12.12 0.86 3.12
CA ASN A 199 11.46 0.63 1.84
C ASN A 199 10.55 -0.60 1.95
N ASP A 200 11.01 -1.67 2.61
CA ASP A 200 10.20 -2.87 2.83
C ASP A 200 8.87 -2.53 3.54
N ILE A 201 8.88 -1.59 4.48
CA ILE A 201 7.66 -1.14 5.19
C ILE A 201 6.70 -0.41 4.23
N ALA A 202 7.25 0.44 3.36
CA ALA A 202 6.46 1.15 2.35
C ALA A 202 5.79 0.17 1.37
N ASP A 203 6.51 -0.87 0.97
CA ASP A 203 6.03 -1.88 0.04
C ASP A 203 4.93 -2.76 0.66
N LEU A 204 5.08 -3.11 1.93
CA LEU A 204 4.03 -3.81 2.68
C LEU A 204 2.79 -2.93 2.88
N GLU A 205 2.96 -1.62 3.09
CA GLU A 205 1.84 -0.69 3.13
C GLU A 205 1.16 -0.60 1.74
N ILE A 206 1.92 -0.52 0.64
CA ILE A 206 1.37 -0.55 -0.73
C ILE A 206 0.53 -1.83 -0.95
N CYS A 207 1.06 -2.99 -0.58
CA CYS A 207 0.35 -4.27 -0.68
C CYS A 207 -0.93 -4.28 0.16
N THR A 208 -0.85 -3.80 1.40
CA THR A 208 -2.00 -3.69 2.31
C THR A 208 -3.09 -2.80 1.72
N GLN A 209 -2.72 -1.62 1.22
CA GLN A 209 -3.65 -0.65 0.65
C GLN A 209 -4.26 -1.13 -0.68
N ALA A 210 -3.53 -1.93 -1.45
CA ALA A 210 -4.07 -2.57 -2.64
C ALA A 210 -5.13 -3.62 -2.33
N LEU A 211 -4.97 -4.37 -1.24
CA LEU A 211 -5.95 -5.36 -0.79
C LEU A 211 -7.18 -4.73 -0.12
N LEU A 212 -7.00 -3.58 0.54
CA LEU A 212 -8.06 -2.86 1.25
C LEU A 212 -8.84 -1.86 0.39
N SER A 213 -8.31 -1.52 -0.79
CA SER A 213 -9.02 -0.71 -1.77
C SER A 213 -9.70 -1.59 -2.81
N ASP A 214 -10.53 -0.98 -3.67
CA ASP A 214 -11.13 -1.64 -4.82
C ASP A 214 -10.16 -1.77 -6.01
N CYS A 215 -8.84 -1.71 -5.73
CA CYS A 215 -7.75 -1.89 -6.68
C CYS A 215 -7.87 -3.24 -7.41
N ASN A 216 -7.58 -3.23 -8.72
CA ASN A 216 -7.58 -4.45 -9.51
C ASN A 216 -6.32 -4.65 -10.36
N MET A 217 -5.40 -3.69 -10.34
CA MET A 217 -4.08 -3.78 -10.96
C MET A 217 -3.04 -3.25 -9.98
N LEU A 218 -2.11 -4.11 -9.57
CA LEU A 218 -1.04 -3.76 -8.64
C LEU A 218 0.31 -3.98 -9.30
N LEU A 219 1.05 -2.89 -9.51
CA LEU A 219 2.41 -2.95 -10.05
C LEU A 219 3.40 -3.00 -8.90
N LEU A 220 4.24 -4.04 -8.85
CA LEU A 220 5.23 -4.28 -7.81
C LEU A 220 6.55 -4.75 -8.40
N GLU A 221 7.66 -4.47 -7.73
CA GLU A 221 8.93 -5.13 -8.06
C GLU A 221 8.79 -6.66 -8.09
N SER A 222 9.51 -7.31 -9.02
CA SER A 222 9.52 -8.77 -9.12
C SER A 222 9.88 -9.46 -7.79
N LYS A 223 10.69 -8.82 -6.93
CA LYS A 223 10.98 -9.29 -5.57
C LYS A 223 9.67 -9.61 -4.84
N TRP A 224 8.74 -8.66 -4.77
CA TRP A 224 7.48 -8.77 -4.03
C TRP A 224 6.48 -9.72 -4.69
N ILE A 225 6.41 -9.74 -6.02
CA ILE A 225 5.57 -10.69 -6.75
C ILE A 225 6.01 -12.13 -6.50
N ASN A 226 7.32 -12.39 -6.52
CA ASN A 226 7.88 -13.73 -6.30
C ASN A 226 7.66 -14.25 -4.87
N LEU A 227 7.37 -13.38 -3.91
CA LEU A 227 6.98 -13.80 -2.56
C LEU A 227 5.54 -14.34 -2.51
N GLU A 228 4.75 -14.11 -3.57
CA GLU A 228 3.33 -14.49 -3.67
C GLU A 228 2.51 -13.95 -2.48
N LEU A 229 2.92 -12.79 -1.95
CA LEU A 229 2.36 -12.23 -0.71
C LEU A 229 0.87 -11.94 -0.84
N ILE A 230 0.47 -11.31 -1.96
CA ILE A 230 -0.92 -11.01 -2.28
C ILE A 230 -1.75 -12.28 -2.30
N ASP A 231 -1.25 -13.33 -2.97
CA ASP A 231 -1.94 -14.60 -3.15
C ASP A 231 -2.22 -15.29 -1.81
N ARG A 232 -1.21 -15.34 -0.93
CA ARG A 232 -1.32 -15.96 0.40
C ARG A 232 -2.28 -15.23 1.32
N VAL A 233 -2.34 -13.89 1.22
CA VAL A 233 -3.25 -13.10 2.06
C VAL A 233 -4.70 -13.26 1.59
N VAL A 234 -4.96 -13.25 0.27
CA VAL A 234 -6.34 -13.38 -0.25
C VAL A 234 -6.90 -14.78 -0.16
N GLU A 235 -6.08 -15.83 -0.06
CA GLU A 235 -6.53 -17.23 0.12
C GLU A 235 -7.51 -17.40 1.29
N ASN A 236 -7.39 -16.56 2.31
CA ASN A 236 -8.16 -16.66 3.55
C ASN A 236 -9.22 -15.55 3.70
N ILE A 237 -9.44 -14.72 2.67
CA ILE A 237 -10.45 -13.66 2.65
C ILE A 237 -11.64 -14.15 1.82
N GLU A 238 -12.78 -14.38 2.46
CA GLU A 238 -14.04 -14.68 1.75
C GLU A 238 -14.47 -13.43 0.95
N GLU A 239 -14.48 -13.55 -0.37
CA GLU A 239 -14.81 -12.48 -1.35
C GLU A 239 -13.93 -11.21 -1.27
N GLY A 240 -12.70 -11.32 -1.79
CA GLY A 240 -11.84 -10.16 -2.07
C GLY A 240 -11.65 -9.91 -3.57
N ILE A 241 -11.48 -8.65 -3.98
CA ILE A 241 -10.89 -8.33 -5.28
C ILE A 241 -9.40 -8.68 -5.16
N LYS A 242 -9.00 -9.84 -5.68
CA LYS A 242 -7.58 -10.13 -5.89
C LYS A 242 -7.06 -9.21 -7.00
N PRO A 243 -6.17 -8.25 -6.73
CA PRO A 243 -5.58 -7.45 -7.81
C PRO A 243 -4.72 -8.35 -8.69
N GLU A 244 -4.74 -8.12 -10.00
CA GLU A 244 -3.73 -8.71 -10.87
C GLU A 244 -2.40 -8.01 -10.61
N THR A 245 -1.35 -8.79 -10.37
CA THR A 245 -0.01 -8.27 -10.08
C THR A 245 0.85 -8.21 -11.33
N PHE A 246 1.62 -7.13 -11.47
CA PHE A 246 2.47 -6.87 -12.63
C PHE A 246 3.86 -6.39 -12.17
N ASP A 247 4.93 -6.95 -12.73
CA ASP A 247 6.29 -6.46 -12.55
C ASP A 247 6.87 -5.75 -13.80
N ASP A 248 6.10 -5.74 -14.88
CA ASP A 248 6.47 -5.15 -16.17
C ASP A 248 5.58 -3.94 -16.51
N PHE A 249 6.20 -2.77 -16.60
CA PHE A 249 5.52 -1.52 -16.95
C PHE A 249 4.93 -1.58 -18.38
N ASP A 250 5.66 -2.15 -19.33
CA ASP A 250 5.21 -2.20 -20.73
C ASP A 250 3.97 -3.07 -20.86
N ARG A 251 3.93 -4.19 -20.12
CA ARG A 251 2.74 -5.05 -20.03
C ARG A 251 1.54 -4.28 -19.48
N VAL A 252 1.73 -3.48 -18.44
CA VAL A 252 0.65 -2.68 -17.84
C VAL A 252 0.11 -1.65 -18.83
N ILE A 253 0.99 -0.92 -19.52
CA ILE A 253 0.58 0.04 -20.54
C ILE A 253 -0.21 -0.67 -21.65
N SER A 254 0.21 -1.86 -22.08
CA SER A 254 -0.51 -2.66 -23.07
C SER A 254 -1.91 -3.08 -22.60
N GLU A 255 -2.03 -3.57 -21.36
CA GLU A 255 -3.32 -3.95 -20.76
C GLU A 255 -4.29 -2.76 -20.68
N LEU A 256 -3.78 -1.61 -20.23
CA LEU A 256 -4.57 -0.39 -20.11
C LEU A 256 -5.02 0.17 -21.47
N LYS A 257 -4.20 0.03 -22.52
CA LYS A 257 -4.55 0.42 -23.90
C LYS A 257 -5.65 -0.47 -24.50
N THR A 258 -5.63 -1.77 -24.19
CA THR A 258 -6.55 -2.76 -24.78
C THR A 258 -8.01 -2.48 -24.41
N GLU A 259 -8.27 -1.87 -23.25
CA GLU A 259 -9.62 -1.47 -22.82
C GLU A 259 -9.97 0.01 -23.10
N SER A 260 -9.01 0.78 -23.62
CA SER A 260 -9.23 2.17 -24.06
C SER A 260 -9.71 2.27 -25.52
N MET A 261 -9.68 1.16 -26.27
CA MET A 261 -10.19 1.02 -27.65
C MET A 261 -11.59 0.39 -27.67
#